data_AF-A0A935Q5F5-F1
#
_entry.id   AF-A0A935Q5F5-F1
#
_cell.length_a   1.000
_cell.length_b   1.000
_cell.length_c   1.000
_cell.angle_alpha   90.00
_cell.angle_beta   90.00
_cell.angle_gamma   90.00
#
_symmetry.space_group_name_H-M   'P 1'
#
loop_
_entity.id
_entity.type
_entity.pdbx_description
1 polymer ?
#
loop_
_entity_poly.entity_id
_entity_poly.type
_entity_poly.pdbx_seq_one_letter_code
_entity_poly.pdbx_strand_id
1 'polypeptide(L)'
;MKTLKNVACSIIILLLSIQKNDAQTYNGRIVILFTDTLEGKITVNLTGENKGMVYLEKSTTTKTKNKKEKISATTTEKIGYNPAIISALLIDDKVYKFKDLRNDYTDGNNLENCCVEKIAGNDSIAILQWADKNGVISYYTTTPRFNDYAENIEHPKYDDGGFKSFAAIKFSRCKSLGDKIYNKEEGYFYENKTASLNEKLQVWKNIIRDYIACW
;
A
#
# COMPACT_ATOMS: atom_id res chain seq x y z
N MET A 1 -57.27 38.73 -2.83
CA MET A 1 -56.54 37.77 -3.68
C MET A 1 -55.10 37.66 -3.20
N LYS A 2 -54.68 36.41 -2.90
CA LYS A 2 -53.31 35.88 -2.73
C LYS A 2 -52.45 36.40 -1.55
N THR A 3 -52.65 35.69 -0.45
CA THR A 3 -51.58 35.21 0.44
C THR A 3 -50.47 34.48 -0.33
N LEU A 4 -49.23 34.67 0.10
CA LEU A 4 -48.18 33.64 0.05
C LEU A 4 -47.15 33.91 1.16
N LYS A 5 -47.36 33.17 2.25
CA LYS A 5 -46.40 32.86 3.31
C LYS A 5 -45.37 31.86 2.77
N ASN A 6 -44.14 31.96 3.29
CA ASN A 6 -43.13 30.90 3.43
C ASN A 6 -42.55 30.36 2.09
N VAL A 7 -41.28 29.99 1.93
CA VAL A 7 -40.37 29.25 2.81
C VAL A 7 -38.93 29.63 2.43
N ALA A 8 -38.15 30.05 3.41
CA ALA A 8 -36.71 29.90 3.38
C ALA A 8 -36.38 28.41 3.58
N CYS A 9 -35.63 27.80 2.66
CA CYS A 9 -34.70 26.71 2.98
C CYS A 9 -33.76 26.50 1.81
N SER A 10 -32.55 27.02 2.03
CA SER A 10 -31.33 26.70 1.32
C SER A 10 -31.19 25.18 1.17
N ILE A 11 -31.30 24.68 -0.05
CA ILE A 11 -30.81 23.36 -0.41
C ILE A 11 -29.58 23.59 -1.29
N ILE A 12 -28.50 24.01 -0.64
CA ILE A 12 -27.16 23.66 -1.13
C ILE A 12 -27.03 22.18 -0.76
N ILE A 13 -27.46 21.30 -1.66
CA ILE A 13 -26.93 19.93 -1.67
C ILE A 13 -25.48 20.10 -2.08
N LEU A 14 -24.64 20.35 -1.09
CA LEU A 14 -23.25 19.97 -1.17
C LEU A 14 -23.33 18.45 -1.38
N LEU A 15 -23.12 18.02 -2.61
CA LEU A 15 -22.69 16.67 -2.91
C LEU A 15 -21.34 16.49 -2.21
N LEU A 16 -21.39 16.29 -0.89
CA LEU A 16 -20.50 15.35 -0.24
C LEU A 16 -20.84 14.03 -0.91
N SER A 17 -20.16 13.76 -2.02
CA SER A 17 -19.93 12.40 -2.47
C SER A 17 -19.42 11.68 -1.23
N ILE A 18 -20.32 11.01 -0.53
CA ILE A 18 -19.96 9.97 0.43
C ILE A 18 -19.26 8.96 -0.48
N GLN A 19 -17.94 9.13 -0.65
CA GLN A 19 -17.08 8.07 -1.11
C GLN A 19 -17.45 6.93 -0.17
N LYS A 20 -18.10 5.89 -0.71
CA LYS A 20 -18.30 4.64 0.04
C LYS A 20 -16.91 4.26 0.52
N ASN A 21 -16.67 4.50 1.79
CA ASN A 21 -15.40 4.18 2.39
C ASN A 21 -15.49 2.67 2.60
N ASP A 22 -14.94 1.90 1.66
CA ASP A 22 -14.89 0.43 1.71
C ASP A 22 -13.91 -0.05 2.80
N ALA A 23 -13.60 0.80 3.78
CA ALA A 23 -12.79 0.48 4.93
C ALA A 23 -13.50 -0.58 5.77
N GLN A 24 -12.76 -1.63 6.09
CA GLN A 24 -13.21 -2.74 6.92
C GLN A 24 -12.31 -2.84 8.15
N THR A 25 -12.81 -3.52 9.18
CA THR A 25 -12.09 -3.69 10.44
C THR A 25 -11.50 -5.09 10.53
N TYR A 26 -10.20 -5.15 10.79
CA TYR A 26 -9.42 -6.39 10.90
C TYR A 26 -8.75 -6.48 12.26
N ASN A 27 -8.54 -7.68 12.79
CA ASN A 27 -7.62 -7.85 13.90
C ASN A 27 -6.20 -7.86 13.36
N GLY A 28 -5.29 -7.13 14.00
CA GLY A 28 -3.92 -7.10 13.52
C GLY A 28 -2.98 -6.26 14.36
N ARG A 29 -1.81 -6.02 13.79
CA ARG A 29 -0.78 -5.16 14.37
C ARG A 29 -0.44 -4.02 13.41
N ILE A 30 -0.23 -2.83 13.95
CA ILE A 30 0.20 -1.64 13.23
C ILE A 30 1.60 -1.27 13.71
N VAL A 31 2.53 -1.09 12.77
CA VAL A 31 3.90 -0.65 13.05
C VAL A 31 4.02 0.80 12.64
N ILE A 32 4.14 1.70 13.61
CA ILE A 32 4.23 3.14 13.38
C ILE A 32 5.69 3.57 13.41
N LEU A 33 6.10 4.43 12.48
CA LEU A 33 7.46 4.97 12.44
C LEU A 33 7.83 5.58 13.79
N PHE A 34 9.04 5.27 14.25
CA PHE A 34 9.62 5.77 15.50
C PHE A 34 8.91 5.36 16.80
N THR A 35 8.01 4.36 16.75
CA THR A 35 7.32 3.86 17.94
C THR A 35 7.18 2.34 17.92
N ASP A 36 6.66 1.77 19.01
CA ASP A 36 6.43 0.33 19.12
C ASP A 36 5.31 -0.18 18.22
N THR A 37 5.32 -1.49 17.98
CA THR A 37 4.20 -2.18 17.31
C THR A 37 2.99 -2.22 18.23
N LEU A 38 1.84 -1.76 17.73
CA LEU A 38 0.58 -1.74 18.48
C LEU A 38 -0.36 -2.81 17.95
N GLU A 39 -1.05 -3.50 18.85
CA GLU A 39 -2.03 -4.54 18.52
C GLU A 39 -3.45 -4.05 18.78
N GLY A 40 -4.39 -4.42 17.92
CA GLY A 40 -5.80 -4.08 18.08
C GLY A 40 -6.63 -4.32 16.81
N LYS A 41 -7.80 -3.69 16.78
CA LYS A 41 -8.68 -3.70 15.61
C LYS A 41 -8.34 -2.54 14.69
N ILE A 42 -7.92 -2.83 13.47
CA ILE A 42 -7.46 -1.86 12.46
C ILE A 42 -8.57 -1.65 11.45
N THR A 43 -9.03 -0.41 11.28
CA THR A 43 -10.00 -0.03 10.24
C THR A 43 -9.28 0.61 9.07
N VAL A 44 -9.30 -0.05 7.91
CA VAL A 44 -8.52 0.31 6.72
C VAL A 44 -9.20 -0.20 5.44
N ASN A 45 -8.99 0.47 4.31
CA ASN A 45 -9.42 0.00 2.99
C ASN A 45 -8.28 -0.78 2.32
N LEU A 46 -8.44 -2.11 2.22
CA LEU A 46 -7.44 -2.97 1.57
C LEU A 46 -7.55 -2.95 0.03
N THR A 47 -8.70 -2.58 -0.52
CA THR A 47 -9.02 -2.72 -1.95
C THR A 47 -9.18 -1.38 -2.68
N GLY A 48 -8.77 -0.28 -2.04
CA GLY A 48 -8.92 1.08 -2.54
C GLY A 48 -7.92 2.06 -1.92
N GLU A 49 -8.16 3.34 -2.16
CA GLU A 49 -7.33 4.43 -1.62
C GLU A 49 -7.67 4.71 -0.15
N ASN A 50 -6.65 5.01 0.67
CA ASN A 50 -6.84 5.46 2.05
C ASN A 50 -6.55 6.97 2.15
N LYS A 51 -7.53 7.78 1.74
CA LYS A 51 -7.42 9.26 1.72
C LYS A 51 -7.49 9.92 3.10
N GLY A 52 -7.87 9.16 4.12
CA GLY A 52 -8.04 9.62 5.49
C GLY A 52 -7.12 8.90 6.48
N MET A 53 -7.50 8.95 7.76
CA MET A 53 -6.78 8.26 8.82
C MET A 53 -7.11 6.77 8.81
N VAL A 54 -6.12 5.95 9.15
CA VAL A 54 -6.28 4.54 9.50
C VAL A 54 -6.50 4.48 11.01
N TYR A 55 -7.54 3.78 11.45
CA TYR A 55 -7.89 3.78 12.87
C TYR A 55 -7.49 2.47 13.55
N LEU A 56 -6.87 2.58 14.71
CA LEU A 56 -6.62 1.47 15.63
C LEU A 56 -7.56 1.61 16.84
N GLU A 57 -8.32 0.55 17.13
CA GLU A 57 -9.05 0.41 18.39
C GLU A 57 -8.29 -0.53 19.32
N LYS A 58 -7.85 0.01 20.46
CA LYS A 58 -7.15 -0.72 21.52
C LYS A 58 -8.05 -0.85 22.73
N SER A 59 -8.23 -2.08 23.22
CA SER A 59 -8.94 -2.34 24.48
C SER A 59 -7.93 -2.52 25.61
N THR A 60 -8.00 -1.65 26.62
CA THR A 60 -7.21 -1.79 27.84
C THR A 60 -8.14 -2.24 28.96
N THR A 61 -7.85 -3.40 29.57
CA THR A 61 -8.59 -3.86 30.74
C THR A 61 -7.82 -3.53 32.01
N THR A 62 -8.29 -2.55 32.77
CA THR A 62 -7.75 -2.27 34.11
C THR A 62 -8.45 -3.16 35.12
N LYS A 63 -7.65 -3.97 35.83
CA LYS A 63 -8.12 -4.78 36.97
C LYS A 63 -7.72 -4.08 38.26
N THR A 64 -8.68 -3.49 38.95
CA THR A 64 -8.44 -2.88 40.25
C THR A 64 -8.81 -3.89 41.33
N LYS A 65 -7.83 -4.33 42.13
CA LYS A 65 -8.08 -5.20 43.29
C LYS A 65 -8.42 -4.35 44.51
N ASN A 66 -9.71 -4.27 44.88
CA ASN A 66 -10.12 -3.88 46.22
C ASN A 66 -10.52 -5.12 47.02
N LYS A 67 -10.30 -5.09 48.34
CA LYS A 67 -10.32 -6.25 49.27
C LYS A 67 -11.62 -7.09 49.32
N LYS A 68 -12.68 -6.77 48.56
CA LYS A 68 -13.93 -7.57 48.53
C LYS A 68 -14.54 -7.82 47.15
N GLU A 69 -14.13 -7.13 46.07
CA GLU A 69 -14.67 -7.36 44.71
C GLU A 69 -13.60 -7.13 43.64
N LYS A 70 -13.58 -8.01 42.62
CA LYS A 70 -12.82 -7.79 41.38
C LYS A 70 -13.69 -6.97 40.45
N ILE A 71 -13.39 -5.68 40.30
CA ILE A 71 -13.99 -4.83 39.28
C ILE A 71 -13.02 -4.77 38.11
N SER A 72 -13.46 -5.20 36.92
CA SER A 72 -12.74 -5.01 35.66
C SER A 72 -13.43 -3.93 34.85
N ALA A 73 -12.69 -2.87 34.51
CA ALA A 73 -13.14 -1.85 33.56
C ALA A 73 -12.40 -2.06 32.24
N THR A 74 -13.13 -2.10 31.13
CA THR A 74 -12.56 -2.15 29.78
C THR A 74 -12.75 -0.79 29.15
N THR A 75 -11.65 -0.10 28.83
CA THR A 75 -11.68 1.13 28.05
C THR A 75 -11.22 0.81 26.63
N THR A 76 -12.03 1.22 25.65
CA THR A 76 -11.65 1.15 24.23
C THR A 76 -11.27 2.55 23.77
N GLU A 77 -10.05 2.69 23.28
CA GLU A 77 -9.55 3.94 22.69
C GLU A 77 -9.44 3.75 21.17
N LYS A 78 -9.92 4.73 20.40
CA LYS A 78 -9.80 4.77 18.94
C LYS A 78 -8.83 5.86 18.53
N ILE A 79 -7.69 5.45 18.00
CA ILE A 79 -6.59 6.35 17.61
C ILE A 79 -6.46 6.35 16.09
N GLY A 80 -6.46 7.54 15.49
CA GLY A 80 -6.24 7.69 14.05
C GLY A 80 -4.75 7.92 13.74
N TYR A 81 -4.25 7.23 12.72
CA TYR A 81 -2.89 7.40 12.20
C TYR A 81 -2.93 7.80 10.72
N ASN A 82 -2.03 8.72 10.33
CA ASN A 82 -1.83 9.05 8.92
C ASN A 82 -1.12 7.88 8.22
N PRO A 83 -1.58 7.40 7.04
CA PRO A 83 -0.90 6.35 6.28
C PRO A 83 0.62 6.54 6.14
N ALA A 84 1.09 7.78 5.98
CA ALA A 84 2.51 8.10 5.80
C ALA A 84 3.39 7.76 7.01
N ILE A 85 2.84 7.69 8.22
CA ILE A 85 3.59 7.31 9.43
C ILE A 85 3.48 5.80 9.75
N ILE A 86 2.68 5.05 8.97
CA ILE A 86 2.51 3.62 9.15
C ILE A 86 3.54 2.89 8.30
N SER A 87 4.52 2.28 8.96
CA SER A 87 5.56 1.50 8.28
C SER A 87 5.06 0.15 7.76
N ALA A 88 4.13 -0.49 8.49
CA ALA A 88 3.50 -1.74 8.08
C ALA A 88 2.18 -1.99 8.84
N LEU A 89 1.29 -2.75 8.21
CA LEU A 89 0.15 -3.43 8.86
C LEU A 89 0.37 -4.94 8.77
N LEU A 90 0.09 -5.66 9.85
CA LEU A 90 0.10 -7.12 9.89
C LEU A 90 -1.33 -7.60 10.14
N ILE A 91 -1.95 -8.17 9.11
CA ILE A 91 -3.34 -8.66 9.11
C ILE A 91 -3.33 -10.06 8.49
N ASP A 92 -3.89 -11.07 9.17
CA ASP A 92 -3.98 -12.45 8.69
C ASP A 92 -2.64 -13.01 8.15
N ASP A 93 -1.56 -12.84 8.92
CA ASP A 93 -0.17 -13.22 8.59
C ASP A 93 0.44 -12.52 7.35
N LYS A 94 -0.29 -11.58 6.75
CA LYS A 94 0.19 -10.76 5.63
C LYS A 94 0.76 -9.44 6.12
N VAL A 95 1.79 -8.98 5.42
CA VAL A 95 2.42 -7.68 5.67
C VAL A 95 1.98 -6.72 4.57
N TYR A 96 1.19 -5.72 4.96
CA TYR A 96 0.77 -4.63 4.09
C TYR A 96 1.60 -3.37 4.32
N LYS A 97 1.77 -2.59 3.26
CA LYS A 97 2.34 -1.24 3.31
C LYS A 97 1.40 -0.26 2.63
N PHE A 98 1.55 1.02 2.95
CA PHE A 98 0.92 2.08 2.17
C PHE A 98 1.85 2.50 1.04
N LYS A 99 1.33 2.51 -0.19
CA LYS A 99 2.04 2.99 -1.37
C LYS A 99 1.08 3.69 -2.31
N ASP A 100 1.58 4.74 -2.95
CA ASP A 100 0.95 5.25 -4.17
C ASP A 100 1.24 4.28 -5.31
N LEU A 101 0.25 3.99 -6.13
CA LEU A 101 0.33 3.04 -7.24
C LEU A 101 0.37 3.79 -8.56
N ARG A 102 1.45 3.59 -9.32
CA ARG A 102 1.60 4.13 -10.67
C ARG A 102 1.31 3.07 -11.72
N ASN A 103 0.19 3.23 -12.40
CA ASN A 103 -0.27 2.28 -13.41
C ASN A 103 0.27 2.63 -14.80
N ASP A 104 0.32 3.92 -15.14
CA ASP A 104 0.82 4.41 -16.42
C ASP A 104 1.38 5.84 -16.29
N TYR A 105 1.62 6.50 -17.43
CA TYR A 105 2.13 7.87 -17.50
C TYR A 105 1.09 8.95 -17.14
N THR A 106 -0.18 8.58 -16.98
CA THR A 106 -1.29 9.51 -16.76
C THR A 106 -1.59 9.61 -15.28
N ASP A 107 -1.39 10.79 -14.71
CA ASP A 107 -1.60 11.03 -13.28
C ASP A 107 -3.03 10.69 -12.80
N GLY A 108 -4.03 10.80 -13.69
CA GLY A 108 -5.43 10.45 -13.39
C GLY A 108 -5.68 8.96 -13.12
N ASN A 109 -4.74 8.08 -13.48
CA ASN A 109 -4.83 6.64 -13.25
C ASN A 109 -4.00 6.18 -12.04
N ASN A 110 -3.32 7.10 -11.35
CA ASN A 110 -2.58 6.81 -10.14
C ASN A 110 -3.55 6.70 -8.95
N LEU A 111 -3.23 5.81 -8.02
CA LEU A 111 -3.99 5.62 -6.78
C LEU A 111 -3.13 6.01 -5.59
N GLU A 112 -3.71 6.68 -4.61
CA GLU A 112 -2.98 7.16 -3.44
C GLU A 112 -3.19 6.26 -2.22
N ASN A 113 -2.12 6.08 -1.43
CA ASN A 113 -2.16 5.40 -0.13
C ASN A 113 -2.89 4.03 -0.17
N CYS A 114 -2.61 3.20 -1.16
CA CYS A 114 -3.17 1.86 -1.25
C CYS A 114 -2.45 0.90 -0.29
N CYS A 115 -3.22 0.01 0.36
CA CYS A 115 -2.67 -1.08 1.16
C CYS A 115 -2.21 -2.23 0.28
N VAL A 116 -0.89 -2.33 0.08
CA VAL A 116 -0.27 -3.32 -0.80
C VAL A 116 0.39 -4.43 0.00
N GLU A 117 0.12 -5.68 -0.36
CA GLU A 117 0.71 -6.87 0.26
C GLU A 117 2.14 -7.09 -0.25
N LYS A 118 3.12 -7.26 0.65
CA LYS A 118 4.50 -7.59 0.25
C LYS A 118 4.63 -9.08 -0.04
N ILE A 119 4.93 -9.43 -1.29
CA ILE A 119 5.07 -10.82 -1.74
C ILE A 119 6.54 -11.28 -1.77
N ALA A 120 7.47 -10.39 -2.09
CA ALA A 120 8.91 -10.71 -2.10
C ALA A 120 9.76 -9.47 -1.83
N GLY A 121 10.97 -9.67 -1.33
CA GLY A 121 11.95 -8.61 -1.10
C GLY A 121 11.89 -7.96 0.29
N ASN A 122 12.46 -6.77 0.40
CA ASN A 122 12.65 -6.02 1.64
C ASN A 122 12.07 -4.59 1.52
N ASP A 123 12.48 -3.69 2.40
CA ASP A 123 11.93 -2.34 2.44
C ASP A 123 12.48 -1.43 1.34
N SER A 124 13.61 -1.77 0.74
CA SER A 124 14.27 -1.03 -0.34
C SER A 124 13.86 -1.50 -1.73
N ILE A 125 13.61 -2.80 -1.90
CA ILE A 125 13.16 -3.40 -3.16
C ILE A 125 12.17 -4.52 -2.87
N ALA A 126 11.00 -4.49 -3.50
CA ALA A 126 9.97 -5.50 -3.27
C ALA A 126 9.08 -5.72 -4.49
N ILE A 127 8.48 -6.92 -4.54
CA ILE A 127 7.24 -7.17 -5.30
C ILE A 127 6.08 -7.00 -4.33
N LEU A 128 5.12 -6.20 -4.76
CA LEU A 128 3.91 -5.87 -4.04
C LEU A 128 2.72 -6.36 -4.84
N GLN A 129 1.69 -6.85 -4.14
CA GLN A 129 0.42 -7.27 -4.74
C GLN A 129 -0.69 -6.39 -4.20
N TRP A 130 -1.61 -6.02 -5.08
CA TRP A 130 -2.80 -5.28 -4.70
C TRP A 130 -4.01 -5.84 -5.44
N ALA A 131 -5.12 -5.99 -4.74
CA ALA A 131 -6.39 -6.39 -5.34
C ALA A 131 -7.36 -5.21 -5.28
N ASP A 132 -7.98 -4.88 -6.40
CA ASP A 132 -9.00 -3.84 -6.43
C ASP A 132 -10.31 -4.32 -5.76
N LYS A 133 -11.31 -3.44 -5.66
CA LYS A 133 -12.63 -3.75 -5.09
C LYS A 133 -13.38 -4.89 -5.82
N ASN A 134 -12.98 -5.21 -7.05
CA ASN A 134 -13.56 -6.29 -7.86
C ASN A 134 -12.74 -7.59 -7.73
N GLY A 135 -11.67 -7.60 -6.94
CA GLY A 135 -10.76 -8.73 -6.78
C GLY A 135 -9.75 -8.88 -7.92
N VAL A 136 -9.61 -7.89 -8.80
CA VAL A 136 -8.59 -7.92 -9.86
C VAL A 136 -7.23 -7.68 -9.23
N ILE A 137 -6.33 -8.64 -9.42
CA ILE A 137 -4.98 -8.61 -8.84
C ILE A 137 -4.02 -7.94 -9.81
N SER A 138 -3.27 -6.98 -9.28
CA SER A 138 -2.18 -6.30 -9.96
C SER A 138 -0.89 -6.39 -9.14
N TYR A 139 0.24 -6.32 -9.83
CA TYR A 139 1.57 -6.45 -9.23
C TYR A 139 2.40 -5.20 -9.47
N TYR A 140 3.09 -4.79 -8.43
CA TYR A 140 3.88 -3.56 -8.42
C TYR A 140 5.27 -3.82 -7.87
N THR A 141 6.20 -2.92 -8.19
CA THR A 141 7.57 -2.98 -7.70
C THR A 141 7.97 -1.67 -7.06
N THR A 142 8.71 -1.76 -5.95
CA THR A 142 9.45 -0.63 -5.38
C THR A 142 10.92 -0.79 -5.66
N THR A 143 11.63 0.32 -5.81
CA THR A 143 13.07 0.30 -6.10
C THR A 143 13.81 1.27 -5.18
N PRO A 144 15.11 1.06 -4.91
CA PRO A 144 15.85 1.82 -3.90
C PRO A 144 15.90 3.33 -4.15
N ARG A 145 15.81 3.75 -5.43
CA ARG A 145 15.85 5.15 -5.84
C ARG A 145 14.46 5.82 -5.85
N PHE A 146 13.40 5.03 -5.91
CA PHE A 146 12.02 5.49 -6.02
C PHE A 146 11.16 4.58 -5.17
N ASN A 147 11.18 4.82 -3.86
CA ASN A 147 10.42 4.02 -2.89
C ASN A 147 9.12 4.71 -2.45
N ASP A 148 8.90 5.98 -2.79
CA ASP A 148 7.70 6.70 -2.35
C ASP A 148 6.41 6.15 -3.01
N TYR A 149 6.56 5.56 -4.19
CA TYR A 149 5.49 4.91 -4.94
C TYR A 149 5.93 3.51 -5.40
N ALA A 150 4.94 2.70 -5.77
CA ALA A 150 5.14 1.43 -6.43
C ALA A 150 4.70 1.52 -7.90
N GLU A 151 5.50 0.95 -8.79
CA GLU A 151 5.23 0.98 -10.23
C GLU A 151 4.67 -0.36 -10.67
N ASN A 152 3.58 -0.34 -11.44
CA ASN A 152 3.02 -1.55 -12.01
C ASN A 152 4.11 -2.28 -12.82
N ILE A 153 4.27 -3.58 -12.64
CA ILE A 153 5.26 -4.37 -13.39
C ILE A 153 4.96 -4.40 -14.89
N GLU A 154 3.72 -4.07 -15.27
CA GLU A 154 3.25 -3.97 -16.64
C GLU A 154 3.24 -2.53 -17.17
N HIS A 155 3.79 -1.58 -16.41
CA HIS A 155 3.77 -0.17 -16.78
C HIS A 155 4.42 0.06 -18.17
N PRO A 156 3.81 0.86 -19.07
CA PRO A 156 4.29 1.07 -20.44
C PRO A 156 5.74 1.56 -20.60
N LYS A 157 6.32 2.23 -19.60
CA LYS A 157 7.76 2.53 -19.52
C LYS A 157 8.70 1.33 -19.64
N TYR A 158 8.20 0.11 -19.46
CA TYR A 158 8.95 -1.11 -19.69
C TYR A 158 8.84 -1.62 -21.13
N ASP A 159 8.10 -0.94 -21.99
CA ASP A 159 8.01 -1.22 -23.43
C ASP A 159 9.26 -0.75 -24.18
N ASP A 160 9.49 -1.34 -25.35
CA ASP A 160 10.44 -0.89 -26.38
C ASP A 160 11.87 -0.66 -25.85
N GLY A 161 12.31 -1.52 -24.93
CA GLY A 161 13.64 -1.43 -24.30
C GLY A 161 13.77 -0.38 -23.20
N GLY A 162 12.68 0.29 -22.80
CA GLY A 162 12.67 1.21 -21.65
C GLY A 162 13.07 0.51 -20.34
N PHE A 163 12.73 -0.77 -20.18
CA PHE A 163 13.13 -1.56 -19.01
C PHE A 163 14.63 -1.52 -18.75
N LYS A 164 15.48 -1.86 -19.73
CA LYS A 164 16.93 -1.93 -19.52
C LYS A 164 17.51 -0.60 -19.03
N SER A 165 17.12 0.51 -19.65
CA SER A 165 17.68 1.83 -19.34
C SER A 165 17.21 2.33 -17.97
N PHE A 166 15.90 2.27 -17.70
CA PHE A 166 15.36 2.75 -16.44
C PHE A 166 15.72 1.85 -15.25
N ALA A 167 15.65 0.53 -15.41
CA ALA A 167 15.99 -0.40 -14.34
C ALA A 167 17.49 -0.40 -14.04
N ALA A 168 18.37 -0.39 -15.05
CA ALA A 168 19.82 -0.32 -14.79
C ALA A 168 20.20 0.94 -13.98
N ILE A 169 19.60 2.10 -14.27
CA ILE A 169 19.83 3.33 -13.50
C ILE A 169 19.40 3.16 -12.02
N LYS A 170 18.25 2.52 -11.78
CA LYS A 170 17.71 2.28 -10.43
C LYS A 170 18.62 1.35 -9.61
N PHE A 171 19.35 0.45 -10.26
CA PHE A 171 20.22 -0.54 -9.62
C PHE A 171 21.71 -0.29 -9.79
N SER A 172 22.10 0.89 -10.31
CA SER A 172 23.50 1.27 -10.59
C SER A 172 24.46 1.15 -9.40
N ARG A 173 23.96 1.19 -8.16
CA ARG A 173 24.78 0.94 -6.95
C ARG A 173 25.25 -0.52 -6.84
N CYS A 174 24.50 -1.47 -7.42
CA CYS A 174 24.98 -2.82 -7.63
C CYS A 174 25.39 -2.98 -9.10
N LYS A 175 26.64 -2.65 -9.41
CA LYS A 175 27.15 -2.61 -10.79
C LYS A 175 26.88 -3.91 -11.55
N SER A 176 27.18 -5.06 -10.94
CA SER A 176 26.95 -6.37 -11.58
C SER A 176 25.49 -6.53 -12.00
N LEU A 177 24.53 -6.24 -11.12
CA LEU A 177 23.11 -6.32 -11.45
C LEU A 177 22.71 -5.30 -12.54
N GLY A 178 23.23 -4.07 -12.46
CA GLY A 178 23.01 -3.04 -13.48
C GLY A 178 23.47 -3.50 -14.86
N ASP A 179 24.64 -4.12 -14.94
CA ASP A 179 25.22 -4.66 -16.18
C ASP A 179 24.37 -5.82 -16.74
N LYS A 180 23.93 -6.76 -15.88
CA LYS A 180 23.03 -7.86 -16.29
C LYS A 180 21.74 -7.36 -16.94
N ILE A 181 21.12 -6.35 -16.32
CA ILE A 181 19.88 -5.74 -16.81
C ILE A 181 20.13 -4.99 -18.12
N TYR A 182 21.20 -4.20 -18.19
CA TYR A 182 21.53 -3.38 -19.36
C TYR A 182 21.83 -4.25 -20.59
N ASN A 183 22.58 -5.32 -20.39
CA ASN A 183 22.97 -6.28 -21.43
C ASN A 183 21.87 -7.31 -21.75
N LYS A 184 20.71 -7.24 -21.08
CA LYS A 184 19.59 -8.18 -21.23
C LYS A 184 20.02 -9.64 -21.01
N GLU A 185 20.81 -9.89 -19.98
CA GLU A 185 21.15 -11.27 -19.59
C GLU A 185 19.88 -12.08 -19.30
N GLU A 186 19.92 -13.36 -19.63
CA GLU A 186 18.77 -14.27 -19.47
C GLU A 186 18.24 -14.22 -18.03
N GLY A 187 16.94 -13.97 -17.89
CA GLY A 187 16.27 -13.86 -16.60
C GLY A 187 16.43 -12.52 -15.86
N TYR A 188 17.06 -11.51 -16.47
CA TYR A 188 17.18 -10.15 -15.91
C TYR A 188 16.50 -9.07 -16.76
N PHE A 189 15.79 -9.49 -17.80
CA PHE A 189 15.08 -8.63 -18.72
C PHE A 189 13.82 -9.33 -19.24
N TYR A 190 12.77 -8.56 -19.51
CA TYR A 190 11.57 -9.02 -20.21
C TYR A 190 11.08 -7.93 -21.18
N GLU A 191 10.45 -8.33 -22.29
CA GLU A 191 9.70 -7.39 -23.13
C GLU A 191 8.25 -7.33 -22.68
N ASN A 192 7.83 -6.17 -22.18
CA ASN A 192 6.58 -6.02 -21.44
C ASN A 192 5.31 -6.41 -22.23
N LYS A 193 5.28 -6.15 -23.54
CA LYS A 193 4.14 -6.45 -24.43
C LYS A 193 3.94 -7.94 -24.71
N THR A 194 4.98 -8.76 -24.56
CA THR A 194 4.97 -10.18 -24.96
C THR A 194 5.22 -11.13 -23.80
N ALA A 195 5.94 -10.69 -22.77
CA ALA A 195 6.25 -11.52 -21.61
C ALA A 195 4.99 -11.85 -20.82
N SER A 196 4.89 -13.10 -20.36
CA SER A 196 3.82 -13.50 -19.45
C SER A 196 4.00 -12.86 -18.07
N LEU A 197 2.92 -12.73 -17.29
CA LEU A 197 3.00 -12.25 -15.91
C LEU A 197 4.01 -13.04 -15.06
N ASN A 198 4.02 -14.37 -15.20
CA ASN A 198 4.94 -15.25 -14.47
C ASN A 198 6.40 -14.97 -14.82
N GLU A 199 6.69 -14.72 -16.09
CA GLU A 199 8.02 -14.33 -16.56
C GLU A 199 8.45 -12.99 -15.96
N LYS A 200 7.57 -11.98 -16.01
CA LYS A 200 7.82 -10.65 -15.40
C LYS A 200 8.14 -10.78 -13.92
N LEU A 201 7.33 -11.54 -13.18
CA LEU A 201 7.53 -11.79 -11.75
C LEU A 201 8.85 -12.53 -11.48
N GLN A 202 9.23 -13.49 -12.32
CA GLN A 202 10.47 -14.23 -12.15
C GLN A 202 11.71 -13.34 -12.39
N VAL A 203 11.68 -12.47 -13.40
CA VAL A 203 12.74 -11.48 -13.62
C VAL A 203 12.89 -10.57 -12.41
N TRP A 204 11.80 -10.05 -11.85
CA TRP A 204 11.85 -9.22 -10.64
C TRP A 204 12.36 -9.97 -9.42
N LYS A 205 12.00 -11.25 -9.25
CA LYS A 205 12.57 -12.09 -8.19
C LYS A 205 14.09 -12.25 -8.32
N ASN A 206 14.59 -12.46 -9.54
CA ASN A 206 16.04 -12.52 -9.79
C ASN A 206 16.72 -11.19 -9.46
N ILE A 207 16.13 -10.06 -9.89
CA ILE A 207 16.62 -8.71 -9.58
C ILE A 207 16.67 -8.46 -8.08
N ILE A 208 15.61 -8.82 -7.35
CA ILE A 208 15.54 -8.68 -5.88
C ILE A 208 16.61 -9.51 -5.19
N ARG A 209 16.73 -10.79 -5.56
CA ARG A 209 17.75 -11.69 -5.00
C ARG A 209 19.14 -11.11 -5.15
N ASP A 210 19.49 -10.74 -6.38
CA ASP A 210 20.83 -10.23 -6.68
C ASP A 210 21.06 -8.88 -6.00
N TYR A 211 20.08 -7.96 -6.00
CA TYR A 211 20.21 -6.66 -5.33
C TYR A 211 20.46 -6.80 -3.83
N ILE A 212 19.71 -7.68 -3.15
CA ILE A 212 19.87 -7.94 -1.72
C ILE A 212 21.27 -8.49 -1.43
N ALA A 213 21.81 -9.34 -2.31
CA ALA A 213 23.16 -9.90 -2.17
C ALA A 213 24.29 -8.88 -2.38
N CYS A 214 24.01 -7.67 -2.87
CA CYS A 214 25.01 -6.62 -3.05
C CYS A 214 25.31 -5.84 -1.76
N TRP A 215 24.63 -6.15 -0.66
CA TRP A 215 24.74 -5.50 0.66
C TRP A 215 24.90 -6.54 1.75
#